data_AF-A0A3E4M264-F1
#
_entry.id   AF-A0A3E4M264-F1
#
_cell.length_a   1.000
_cell.length_b   1.000
_cell.length_c   1.000
_cell.angle_alpha   90.00
_cell.angle_beta   90.00
_cell.angle_gamma   90.00
#
_symmetry.space_group_name_H-M   'P 1'
#
loop_
_entity.id
_entity.type
_entity.pdbx_description
1 polymer ?
#
loop_
_entity_poly.entity_id
_entity_poly.type
_entity_poly.pdbx_seq_one_letter_code
_entity_poly.pdbx_strand_id
1 'polypeptide(L)'
;MRKRNVHVQFWLDKKEAEAFNKKVKRSGLSREAYLRHLVNGLVPQDAPPPAYYDFMRELHRIGGNLNQIAQKAHVLGVIDERRYDEEMRKFDQLVRDITKAVILPKPME
;
A
#
# COMPACT_ATOMS: atom_id res chain seq x y z
N MET A 1 1.54 17.98 14.75
CA MET A 1 0.10 17.60 14.71
C MET A 1 -0.66 18.73 14.03
N ARG A 2 -1.45 18.48 12.96
CA ARG A 2 -2.21 19.57 12.29
C ARG A 2 -3.38 20.02 13.19
N LYS A 3 -3.57 21.33 13.38
CA LYS A 3 -4.72 21.90 14.11
C LYS A 3 -6.01 21.63 13.31
N ARG A 4 -7.05 21.12 13.97
CA ARG A 4 -8.35 20.76 13.37
C ARG A 4 -9.46 21.43 14.18
N ASN A 5 -9.67 22.72 13.93
CA ASN A 5 -10.49 23.57 14.81
C ASN A 5 -11.84 23.96 14.19
N VAL A 6 -12.12 23.50 12.97
CA VAL A 6 -13.39 23.79 12.27
C VAL A 6 -14.26 22.54 12.32
N HIS A 7 -15.45 22.68 12.89
CA HIS A 7 -16.48 21.63 12.92
C HIS A 7 -17.46 21.83 11.76
N VAL A 8 -17.79 20.75 11.05
CA VAL A 8 -18.76 20.74 9.95
C VAL A 8 -19.80 19.67 10.25
N GLN A 9 -21.09 20.02 10.18
CA GLN A 9 -22.21 19.11 10.40
C GLN A 9 -23.18 19.22 9.22
N PHE A 10 -23.67 18.07 8.75
CA PHE A 10 -24.69 17.98 7.72
C PHE A 10 -25.54 16.74 7.97
N TRP A 11 -26.75 16.76 7.41
CA TRP A 11 -27.67 15.65 7.45
C TRP A 11 -27.57 14.85 6.15
N LEU A 12 -27.59 13.53 6.27
CA LEU A 12 -27.70 12.61 5.15
C LEU A 12 -29.05 11.92 5.22
N ASP A 13 -29.60 11.58 4.06
CA ASP A 13 -30.68 10.62 4.04
C ASP A 13 -30.17 9.21 4.42
N LYS A 14 -31.11 8.27 4.62
CA LYS A 14 -30.77 6.90 5.01
C LYS A 14 -29.90 6.17 3.97
N LYS A 15 -30.17 6.38 2.68
CA LYS A 15 -29.44 5.73 1.57
C LYS A 15 -28.03 6.29 1.43
N GLU A 16 -27.87 7.60 1.55
CA GLU A 16 -26.58 8.29 1.54
C GLU A 16 -25.71 7.85 2.72
N ALA A 17 -26.30 7.78 3.92
CA ALA A 17 -25.61 7.32 5.12
C ALA A 17 -25.16 5.85 5.00
N GLU A 18 -26.00 4.96 4.47
CA GLU A 18 -25.65 3.56 4.20
C GLU A 18 -24.51 3.43 3.17
N ALA A 19 -24.60 4.17 2.05
CA ALA A 19 -23.57 4.18 1.02
C ALA A 19 -22.23 4.71 1.55
N PHE A 20 -22.26 5.80 2.32
CA PHE A 20 -21.08 6.37 2.97
C PHE A 20 -20.43 5.40 3.95
N ASN A 21 -21.21 4.81 4.85
CA ASN A 21 -20.71 3.84 5.83
C ASN A 21 -20.11 2.60 5.14
N LYS A 22 -20.69 2.14 4.02
CA LYS A 22 -20.13 1.03 3.24
C LYS A 22 -18.75 1.38 2.65
N LYS A 23 -18.59 2.58 2.09
CA LYS A 23 -17.30 3.06 1.55
C LYS A 23 -16.25 3.21 2.65
N VAL A 24 -16.64 3.81 3.78
CA VAL A 24 -15.76 3.97 4.95
C VAL A 24 -15.29 2.61 5.46
N LYS A 25 -16.22 1.66 5.64
CA LYS A 25 -15.90 0.30 6.10
C LYS A 25 -14.94 -0.43 5.16
N ARG A 26 -15.14 -0.32 3.84
CA ARG A 26 -14.24 -0.92 2.84
C ARG A 26 -12.85 -0.30 2.88
N SER A 27 -12.74 1.01 3.10
CA SER A 27 -11.44 1.69 3.17
C SER A 27 -10.64 1.41 4.45
N GLY A 28 -11.28 0.88 5.51
CA GLY A 28 -10.63 0.70 6.82
C GLY A 28 -10.34 2.00 7.57
N LEU A 29 -10.82 3.16 7.09
CA LEU A 29 -10.62 4.47 7.71
C LEU A 29 -11.76 4.86 8.66
N SER A 30 -11.52 5.85 9.52
CA SER A 30 -12.62 6.55 10.22
C SER A 30 -13.39 7.42 9.23
N ARG A 31 -14.65 7.75 9.55
CA ARG A 31 -15.50 8.63 8.72
C ARG A 31 -14.82 9.98 8.46
N GLU A 32 -14.21 10.56 9.48
CA GLU A 32 -13.51 11.84 9.39
C GLU A 32 -12.22 11.73 8.58
N ALA A 33 -11.50 10.60 8.70
CA ALA A 33 -10.32 10.35 7.87
C ALA A 33 -10.71 10.20 6.39
N TYR A 34 -11.81 9.50 6.10
CA TYR A 34 -12.34 9.34 4.75
C TYR A 34 -12.74 10.69 4.14
N LEU A 35 -13.55 11.49 4.85
CA LEU A 35 -13.95 12.81 4.39
C LEU A 35 -12.75 13.74 4.18
N ARG A 36 -11.73 13.69 5.04
CA ARG A 36 -10.50 14.47 4.85
C ARG A 36 -9.76 14.10 3.58
N HIS A 37 -9.73 12.82 3.19
CA HIS A 37 -9.12 12.45 1.91
C HIS A 37 -9.90 13.09 0.76
N LEU A 38 -11.23 13.01 0.78
CA LEU A 38 -12.07 13.60 -0.26
C LEU A 38 -11.86 15.12 -0.37
N VAL A 39 -11.80 15.84 0.76
CA VAL A 39 -11.53 17.29 0.80
C VAL A 39 -10.15 17.64 0.22
N ASN A 40 -9.18 16.73 0.33
CA ASN A 40 -7.85 16.90 -0.28
C ASN A 40 -7.78 16.39 -1.73
N GLY A 41 -8.91 16.09 -2.37
CA GLY A 41 -8.96 15.59 -3.75
C GLY A 41 -8.49 14.14 -3.90
N LEU A 42 -8.51 13.36 -2.82
CA LEU A 42 -8.10 11.95 -2.82
C LEU A 42 -9.30 11.05 -2.52
N VAL A 43 -9.45 9.97 -3.28
CA VAL A 43 -10.42 8.92 -3.02
C VAL A 43 -9.70 7.75 -2.36
N PRO A 44 -9.99 7.44 -1.07
CA PRO A 44 -9.43 6.27 -0.40
C PRO A 44 -9.77 4.99 -1.17
N GLN A 45 -8.77 4.14 -1.38
CA GLN A 45 -8.98 2.79 -1.89
C GLN A 45 -9.54 1.88 -0.81
N ASP A 46 -10.10 0.77 -1.24
CA ASP A 46 -10.43 -0.33 -0.35
C ASP A 46 -9.17 -0.82 0.37
N ALA A 47 -9.34 -1.25 1.61
CA ALA A 47 -8.28 -1.92 2.33
C ALA A 47 -7.83 -3.15 1.52
N PRO A 48 -6.52 -3.37 1.36
CA PRO A 48 -6.01 -4.55 0.68
C PRO A 48 -6.56 -5.82 1.33
N PRO A 49 -6.91 -6.86 0.56
CA PRO A 49 -7.38 -8.11 1.12
C PRO A 49 -6.30 -8.74 2.02
N PRO A 50 -6.64 -9.51 3.07
CA PRO A 50 -5.65 -10.18 3.91
C PRO A 50 -4.60 -10.97 3.13
N ALA A 51 -5.03 -11.64 2.06
CA ALA A 51 -4.16 -12.40 1.14
C ALA A 51 -3.05 -11.56 0.50
N TYR A 52 -3.23 -10.25 0.33
CA TYR A 52 -2.17 -9.35 -0.14
C TYR A 52 -1.01 -9.28 0.86
N TYR A 53 -1.30 -9.21 2.16
CA TYR A 53 -0.27 -9.17 3.19
C TYR A 53 0.47 -10.50 3.32
N ASP A 54 -0.24 -11.62 3.13
CA ASP A 54 0.37 -12.95 3.10
C ASP A 54 1.30 -13.10 1.89
N PHE A 55 0.84 -12.68 0.70
CA PHE A 55 1.65 -12.64 -0.52
C PHE A 55 2.92 -11.81 -0.35
N MET A 56 2.82 -10.59 0.19
CA MET A 56 3.98 -9.71 0.40
C MET A 56 4.97 -10.31 1.41
N ARG A 57 4.48 -11.00 2.44
CA ARG A 57 5.34 -11.69 3.41
C ARG A 57 6.11 -12.84 2.76
N GLU A 58 5.44 -13.62 1.93
CA GLU A 58 6.07 -14.71 1.19
C GLU A 58 7.10 -14.18 0.19
N LEU A 59 6.76 -13.12 -0.54
CA LEU A 59 7.66 -12.45 -1.48
C LEU A 59 8.94 -11.94 -0.79
N HIS A 60 8.81 -11.31 0.38
CA HIS A 60 9.95 -10.89 1.18
C HIS A 60 10.82 -12.06 1.65
N ARG A 61 10.20 -13.18 2.06
CA ARG A 61 10.92 -14.40 2.47
C ARG A 61 11.70 -15.00 1.30
N ILE A 62 11.12 -15.05 0.10
CA ILE A 62 11.80 -15.51 -1.12
C ILE A 62 13.00 -14.60 -1.43
N GLY A 63 12.81 -13.28 -1.41
CA GLY A 63 13.91 -12.32 -1.61
C GLY A 63 15.04 -12.49 -0.60
N GLY A 64 14.70 -12.70 0.69
CA GLY A 64 15.69 -12.98 1.73
C GLY A 64 16.48 -14.26 1.48
N ASN A 65 15.81 -15.34 1.06
CA ASN A 65 16.48 -16.60 0.72
C ASN A 65 17.42 -16.44 -0.49
N LEU A 66 16.99 -15.71 -1.52
CA LEU A 66 17.83 -15.41 -2.69
C LEU A 66 19.07 -14.61 -2.31
N ASN A 67 18.94 -13.63 -1.42
CA ASN A 67 20.08 -12.84 -0.91
C ASN A 67 21.09 -13.71 -0.15
N GLN A 68 20.63 -14.68 0.64
CA GLN A 68 21.53 -15.62 1.32
C GLN A 68 22.28 -16.53 0.34
N ILE A 69 21.61 -16.99 -0.72
CA ILE A 69 22.25 -17.79 -1.78
C ILE A 69 23.32 -16.96 -2.50
N ALA A 70 22.99 -15.72 -2.86
CA ALA A 70 23.92 -14.80 -3.51
C ALA A 70 25.15 -14.50 -2.64
N GLN A 71 24.97 -14.27 -1.34
CA GLN A 71 26.09 -14.07 -0.41
C GLN A 71 27.02 -15.29 -0.35
N LYS A 72 26.46 -16.51 -0.30
CA LYS A 72 27.28 -17.74 -0.32
C LYS A 72 28.03 -17.90 -1.64
N ALA A 73 27.36 -17.62 -2.76
CA ALA A 73 27.96 -17.67 -4.09
C ALA A 73 29.05 -16.61 -4.28
N HIS A 74 28.89 -15.43 -3.69
CA HIS A 74 29.89 -14.36 -3.66
C HIS A 74 31.15 -14.77 -2.89
N VAL A 75 31.01 -15.38 -1.71
CA VAL A 75 32.16 -15.92 -0.94
C VAL A 75 32.92 -16.99 -1.74
N LEU A 76 32.21 -17.78 -2.56
CA LEU A 76 32.80 -18.80 -3.43
C LEU A 76 33.36 -18.23 -4.75
N GLY A 77 33.19 -16.93 -5.02
CA GLY A 77 33.67 -16.27 -6.24
C GLY A 77 32.94 -16.69 -7.52
N VAL A 78 31.74 -17.27 -7.41
CA VAL A 78 30.98 -17.85 -8.54
C VAL A 78 29.80 -16.99 -8.99
N ILE A 79 29.71 -15.74 -8.55
CA ILE A 79 28.60 -14.83 -8.91
C ILE A 79 29.14 -13.53 -9.52
N ASP A 80 28.40 -13.03 -10.51
CA ASP A 80 28.56 -11.66 -11.01
C ASP A 80 27.75 -10.72 -10.10
N GLU A 81 28.44 -10.07 -9.17
CA GLU A 81 27.83 -9.14 -8.20
C GLU A 81 27.11 -7.98 -8.88
N ARG A 82 27.69 -7.42 -9.96
CA ARG A 82 27.10 -6.26 -10.64
C ARG A 82 25.77 -6.64 -11.25
N ARG A 83 25.72 -7.79 -11.93
CA ARG A 83 24.49 -8.30 -12.52
C ARG A 83 23.45 -8.64 -11.44
N TYR A 84 23.88 -9.22 -10.32
CA TYR A 84 22.99 -9.51 -9.21
C TYR A 84 22.36 -8.23 -8.62
N ASP A 85 23.17 -7.21 -8.37
CA ASP A 85 22.71 -5.92 -7.84
C ASP A 85 21.72 -5.22 -8.78
N GLU A 86 21.96 -5.29 -10.09
CA GLU A 86 21.07 -4.73 -11.10
C GLU A 86 19.68 -5.41 -11.07
N GLU A 87 19.64 -6.74 -11.01
CA GLU A 87 18.39 -7.49 -10.93
C GLU A 87 17.66 -7.29 -9.59
N MET A 88 18.40 -7.19 -8.48
CA MET A 88 17.81 -6.88 -7.17
C MET A 88 17.18 -5.49 -7.14
N ARG A 89 17.78 -4.49 -7.79
CA ARG A 89 17.17 -3.16 -7.92
C ARG A 89 15.87 -3.19 -8.71
N LYS A 90 15.81 -3.97 -9.80
CA LYS A 90 14.57 -4.15 -10.59
C LYS A 90 13.50 -4.85 -9.78
N PHE A 91 13.87 -5.88 -9.01
CA PHE A 91 12.97 -6.57 -8.11
C PHE A 91 12.38 -5.63 -7.05
N ASP A 92 13.22 -4.86 -6.37
CA ASP A 92 12.78 -3.87 -5.37
C ASP A 92 11.83 -2.83 -5.98
N GLN A 93 12.12 -2.38 -7.19
CA GLN A 93 11.27 -1.45 -7.91
C GLN A 93 9.89 -2.07 -8.22
N LEU A 94 9.85 -3.32 -8.70
CA LEU A 94 8.62 -4.04 -8.94
C LEU A 94 7.77 -4.20 -7.67
N VAL A 95 8.39 -4.57 -6.54
CA VAL A 95 7.72 -4.70 -5.24
C VAL A 95 7.09 -3.37 -4.82
N ARG A 96 7.81 -2.26 -5.01
CA ARG A 96 7.31 -0.91 -4.73
C ARG A 96 6.13 -0.56 -5.62
N ASP A 97 6.18 -0.89 -6.91
CA ASP A 97 5.13 -0.56 -7.85
C ASP A 97 3.84 -1.36 -7.59
N ILE A 98 3.97 -2.64 -7.24
CA ILE A 98 2.85 -3.46 -6.73
C ILE A 98 2.24 -2.81 -5.49
N THR A 99 3.09 -2.42 -4.54
CA THR A 99 2.64 -1.79 -3.29
C THR A 99 1.89 -0.48 -3.56
N LYS A 100 2.41 0.35 -4.46
CA LYS A 100 1.77 1.61 -4.85
C LYS A 100 0.40 1.36 -5.51
N ALA A 101 0.32 0.41 -6.43
CA ALA A 101 -0.91 0.10 -7.16
C ALA A 101 -2.02 -0.42 -6.23
N VAL A 102 -1.66 -1.11 -5.15
CA VAL A 102 -2.62 -1.72 -4.22
C VAL A 102 -3.00 -0.80 -3.06
N ILE A 103 -2.05 -0.01 -2.54
CA ILE A 103 -2.26 0.75 -1.28
C ILE A 103 -2.59 2.23 -1.51
N LEU A 104 -2.08 2.88 -2.56
CA LEU A 104 -2.19 4.33 -2.65
C LEU A 104 -3.62 4.80 -3.02
N PRO A 105 -4.13 5.86 -2.36
CA PRO A 105 -5.39 6.50 -2.75
C PRO A 105 -5.25 7.10 -4.15
N LYS A 106 -6.34 7.07 -4.92
CA LYS A 106 -6.38 7.63 -6.28
C LYS A 106 -6.79 9.11 -6.21
N PRO A 107 -6.31 9.96 -7.13
CA PRO A 107 -6.87 11.31 -7.28
C PRO A 107 -8.37 11.22 -7.62
N MET A 108 -9.14 12.17 -7.12
CA MET A 108 -10.52 12.39 -7.53
C MET A 108 -10.48 12.97 -8.96
N GLU A 109 -11.09 12.27 -9.92
CA GLU A 109 -11.26 12.75 -11.30
C GLU A 109 -12.15 14.02 -11.35
#